data_AF-A0A951JKX4-F1
#
_entry.id   AF-A0A951JKX4-F1
#
_cell.length_a   1.000
_cell.length_b   1.000
_cell.length_c   1.000
_cell.angle_alpha   90.00
_cell.angle_beta   90.00
_cell.angle_gamma   90.00
#
_symmetry.space_group_name_H-M   'P 1'
#
loop_
_entity.id
_entity.type
_entity.pdbx_description
1 polymer ?
#
loop_
_entity_poly.entity_id
_entity_poly.type
_entity_poly.pdbx_seq_one_letter_code
_entity_poly.pdbx_strand_id
1 'polypeptide(L)'
;MALRNFIDSQGHTWRVWNVVPQYALDRDEDQMTPGLQGGWLCFENAGEKRRLSPIPDGWENADDRELEEYCRDAAPVQQRAGVG
;
A
#
# COMPACT_ATOMS: atom_id res chain seq x y z
N MET A 1 1.90 -12.71 3.51
CA MET A 1 2.49 -11.37 3.64
C MET A 1 3.78 -11.38 2.85
N ALA A 2 3.78 -10.81 1.65
CA ALA A 2 5.00 -10.62 0.89
C ALA A 2 5.54 -9.21 1.19
N LEU A 3 6.86 -9.08 1.34
CA LEU A 3 7.57 -7.82 1.49
C LEU A 3 8.64 -7.77 0.41
N ARG A 4 8.58 -6.76 -0.44
CA ARG A 4 9.57 -6.52 -1.49
C ARG A 4 10.17 -5.13 -1.34
N ASN A 5 11.36 -4.98 -1.90
CA ASN A 5 12.03 -3.70 -2.03
C ASN A 5 12.37 -3.49 -3.51
N PHE A 6 12.23 -2.25 -3.97
CA PHE A 6 12.60 -1.84 -5.31
C PHE A 6 13.18 -0.42 -5.27
N ILE A 7 13.89 -0.04 -6.32
CA ILE A 7 14.40 1.31 -6.51
C ILE A 7 13.63 1.94 -7.66
N ASP A 8 13.02 3.10 -7.43
CA ASP A 8 12.31 3.82 -8.49
C ASP A 8 13.29 4.47 -9.49
N SER A 9 12.77 4.97 -10.61
CA SER A 9 13.56 5.66 -11.63
C SER A 9 14.26 6.92 -11.12
N GLN A 10 13.89 7.43 -9.94
CA GLN A 10 14.48 8.60 -9.29
C GLN A 10 15.59 8.21 -8.29
N GLY A 11 15.82 6.90 -8.08
CA GLY A 11 16.81 6.37 -7.14
C GLY A 11 16.31 6.25 -5.70
N HIS A 12 15.02 6.42 -5.43
CA HIS A 12 14.47 6.19 -4.09
C HIS A 12 14.22 4.71 -3.84
N THR A 13 14.67 4.22 -2.69
CA THR A 13 14.33 2.88 -2.22
C THR A 13 12.94 2.87 -1.62
N TRP A 14 12.07 2.05 -2.19
CA TRP A 14 10.72 1.79 -1.73
C TRP A 14 10.60 0.38 -1.16
N ARG A 15 9.85 0.25 -0.08
CA ARG A 15 9.38 -1.01 0.47
C ARG A 15 7.91 -1.16 0.14
N VAL A 16 7.53 -2.31 -0.40
CA VAL A 16 6.14 -2.63 -0.75
C VAL A 16 5.70 -3.92 -0.05
N TRP A 17 4.52 -3.89 0.55
CA TRP A 17 3.91 -5.07 1.16
C TRP A 17 2.40 -5.04 1.05
N ASN A 18 1.79 -6.22 1.01
CA ASN A 18 0.33 -6.32 1.10
C ASN A 18 -0.15 -6.32 2.55
N VAL A 19 -1.19 -5.54 2.83
CA VAL A 19 -1.91 -5.56 4.09
C VAL A 19 -3.32 -6.05 3.81
N VAL A 20 -3.67 -7.19 4.40
CA VAL A 20 -5.04 -7.73 4.37
C VAL A 20 -5.53 -7.69 5.82
N PRO A 21 -6.48 -6.81 6.17
CA PRO A 21 -6.99 -6.72 7.52
C PRO A 21 -7.72 -8.01 7.89
N GLN A 22 -7.26 -8.67 8.95
CA GLN A 22 -7.83 -9.95 9.42
C GLN A 22 -9.29 -9.82 9.90
N TYR A 23 -9.71 -8.59 10.24
CA TYR A 23 -11.03 -8.27 10.80
C TYR A 23 -12.11 -7.98 9.75
N ALA A 24 -11.77 -7.95 8.46
CA ALA A 24 -12.76 -7.76 7.38
C ALA A 24 -13.77 -8.92 7.28
N LEU A 25 -13.62 -9.96 8.12
CA LEU A 25 -14.50 -11.11 8.20
C LEU A 25 -15.51 -11.04 9.37
N ASP A 26 -15.35 -10.11 10.34
CA ASP A 26 -16.07 -10.21 11.63
C ASP A 26 -16.73 -8.90 12.16
N ARG A 27 -16.47 -7.72 11.58
CA ARG A 27 -17.06 -6.45 12.06
C ARG A 27 -17.80 -5.62 11.02
N ASP A 28 -18.76 -4.88 11.54
CA ASP A 28 -19.59 -3.85 10.93
C ASP A 28 -18.82 -3.02 9.89
N GLU A 29 -19.23 -3.10 8.62
CA GLU A 29 -18.61 -2.43 7.47
C GLU A 29 -18.49 -0.91 7.67
N ASP A 30 -19.31 -0.31 8.55
CA ASP A 30 -19.39 1.13 8.83
C ASP A 30 -18.10 1.70 9.45
N GLN A 31 -17.29 0.89 10.14
CA GLN A 31 -16.05 1.35 10.77
C GLN A 31 -14.81 1.31 9.86
N MET A 32 -14.89 0.67 8.69
CA MET A 32 -13.77 0.59 7.74
C MET A 32 -13.88 1.67 6.67
N THR A 33 -12.73 2.21 6.24
CA THR A 33 -12.74 3.08 5.05
C THR A 33 -13.20 2.25 3.85
N PRO A 34 -14.31 2.64 3.17
CA PRO A 34 -14.81 1.90 2.03
C PRO A 34 -13.70 1.75 0.98
N GLY A 35 -13.49 0.52 0.52
CA GLY A 35 -12.41 0.16 -0.41
C GLY A 35 -11.22 -0.59 0.19
N LEU A 36 -10.95 -0.51 1.50
CA LEU A 36 -9.80 -1.22 2.13
C LEU A 36 -10.11 -2.65 2.59
N GLN A 37 -11.34 -3.13 2.36
CA GLN A 37 -11.84 -4.42 2.83
C GLN A 37 -11.11 -5.61 2.16
N GLY A 38 -10.75 -5.48 0.87
CA GLY A 38 -10.00 -6.48 0.11
C GLY A 38 -8.48 -6.43 0.34
N GLY A 39 -8.01 -5.56 1.23
CA GLY A 39 -6.59 -5.28 1.42
C GLY A 39 -6.04 -4.20 0.50
N TRP A 40 -4.80 -3.80 0.77
CA TRP A 40 -4.09 -2.78 0.02
C TRP A 40 -2.59 -3.08 -0.05
N LEU A 41 -1.94 -2.60 -1.10
CA LEU A 41 -0.48 -2.48 -1.11
C LEU A 41 -0.08 -1.21 -0.39
N CYS A 42 0.91 -1.35 0.49
CA CYS A 42 1.51 -0.24 1.20
C CYS A 42 2.91 -0.04 0.66
N PHE A 43 3.18 1.16 0.17
CA PHE A 43 4.48 1.62 -0.30
C PHE A 43 5.07 2.57 0.72
N GLU A 44 6.31 2.38 1.10
CA GLU A 44 7.00 3.25 2.05
C GLU A 44 8.43 3.50 1.62
N ASN A 45 8.82 4.76 1.58
CA ASN A 45 10.21 5.18 1.47
C ASN A 45 10.64 5.89 2.76
N ALA A 46 11.83 6.48 2.76
CA ALA A 46 12.38 7.16 3.94
C ALA A 46 11.55 8.37 4.43
N GLY A 47 10.71 8.98 3.59
CA GLY A 47 10.00 10.24 3.89
C GLY A 47 8.47 10.20 3.72
N GLU A 48 7.92 9.19 3.05
CA GLU A 48 6.50 9.10 2.76
C GLU A 48 6.00 7.66 2.70
N LYS A 49 4.69 7.54 2.92
CA LYS A 49 3.94 6.29 2.81
C LYS A 49 2.77 6.51 1.86
N ARG A 50 2.58 5.58 0.94
CA ARG A 50 1.46 5.55 0.00
C ARG A 50 0.73 4.22 0.09
N ARG A 51 -0.54 4.20 -0.28
CA ARG A 51 -1.36 2.99 -0.31
C ARG A 51 -2.11 2.86 -1.62
N LEU A 52 -2.11 1.67 -2.19
CA LEU A 52 -2.87 1.32 -3.39
C LEU A 52 -3.91 0.26 -3.02
N SER A 53 -5.17 0.52 -3.33
CA SER A 53 -6.25 -0.43 -3.15
C SER A 53 -7.18 -0.37 -4.36
N PRO A 54 -7.60 -1.53 -4.92
CA PRO A 54 -7.32 -2.90 -4.47
C PRO A 54 -5.86 -3.36 -4.71
N ILE A 55 -5.47 -4.51 -4.15
CA ILE A 55 -4.18 -5.15 -4.43
C ILE A 55 -4.20 -5.66 -5.89
N PRO A 56 -3.25 -5.25 -6.76
CA PRO A 56 -3.15 -5.77 -8.11
C PRO A 56 -2.81 -7.27 -8.13
N ASP A 57 -3.44 -8.03 -9.03
CA ASP A 57 -3.07 -9.42 -9.28
C ASP A 57 -1.61 -9.54 -9.74
N GLY A 58 -0.89 -10.51 -9.17
CA GLY A 58 0.48 -10.79 -9.60
C GLY A 58 1.54 -9.77 -9.16
N TRP A 59 1.20 -8.76 -8.33
CA TRP A 59 2.15 -7.77 -7.81
C TRP A 59 3.41 -8.39 -7.17
N GLU A 60 3.28 -9.59 -6.61
CA GLU A 60 4.39 -10.33 -5.99
C GLU A 60 5.49 -10.68 -6.99
N ASN A 61 5.14 -10.86 -8.27
CA ASN A 61 6.07 -11.15 -9.36
C ASN A 61 6.34 -9.93 -10.26
N ALA A 62 5.71 -8.79 -9.98
CA ALA A 62 5.84 -7.59 -10.79
C ALA A 62 7.28 -7.06 -10.80
N ASP A 63 7.72 -6.52 -11.93
CA ASP A 63 9.04 -5.91 -12.07
C ASP A 63 9.09 -4.53 -11.40
N ASP A 64 10.30 -3.99 -11.19
CA ASP A 64 10.49 -2.70 -10.51
C ASP A 64 9.73 -1.55 -11.20
N ARG A 65 9.59 -1.61 -12.52
CA ARG A 65 8.80 -0.64 -13.31
C ARG A 65 7.31 -0.71 -12.99
N GLU A 66 6.75 -1.90 -12.90
CA GLU A 66 5.33 -2.08 -12.55
C GLU A 66 5.09 -1.66 -11.09
N LEU A 67 6.02 -2.00 -10.18
CA LEU A 67 5.97 -1.54 -8.79
C LEU A 67 6.03 -0.01 -8.68
N GLU A 68 6.81 0.65 -9.54
CA GLU A 68 6.83 2.10 -9.63
C GLU A 68 5.50 2.67 -10.14
N GLU A 69 4.88 2.07 -11.16
CA GLU A 69 3.56 2.47 -11.65
C GLU A 69 2.50 2.34 -10.55
N TYR A 70 2.50 1.23 -9.81
CA TYR A 70 1.63 1.05 -8.64
C TYR A 70 1.89 2.08 -7.54
N CYS A 71 3.15 2.43 -7.27
CA CYS A 71 3.51 3.45 -6.29
C CYS A 71 3.08 4.87 -6.72
N ARG A 72 3.05 5.12 -8.02
CA ARG A 72 2.60 6.38 -8.61
C ARG A 72 1.08 6.55 -8.50
N ASP A 73 0.34 5.48 -8.72
CA ASP A 73 -1.12 5.45 -8.58
C ASP A 73 -1.58 5.38 -7.11
N ALA A 74 -0.69 4.97 -6.21
CA ALA A 74 -0.96 4.89 -4.78
C ALA A 74 -1.24 6.28 -4.17
N ALA A 75 -2.33 6.38 -3.39
CA ALA A 75 -2.67 7.59 -2.68
C ALA A 75 -1.71 7.83 -1.50
N PRO A 76 -1.19 9.05 -1.29
CA PRO A 76 -0.36 9.36 -0.14
C PRO A 76 -1.16 9.20 1.15
N VAL A 77 -0.57 8.51 2.12
CA VAL A 77 -1.12 8.38 3.45
C VAL A 77 -0.77 9.65 4.21
N GLN A 78 -1.74 10.55 4.37
CA GLN A 78 -1.64 11.58 5.39
C GLN A 78 -1.53 10.86 6.74
N GLN A 79 -0.32 10.81 7.30
CA GLN A 79 -0.15 10.49 8.70
C GLN A 79 -0.95 11.58 9.42
N ARG A 80 -2.10 11.22 10.00
CA ARG A 80 -2.85 12.17 10.83
C ARG A 80 -1.87 12.59 11.91
N ALA A 81 -1.32 13.80 11.80
CA ALA A 81 -0.67 14.44 12.91
C ALA A 81 -1.72 14.43 14.02
N GLY A 82 -1.45 13.65 15.07
CA GLY A 82 -2.32 13.62 16.24
C GLY A 82 -2.45 15.05 16.73
N VAL A 83 -3.62 15.63 16.54
CA VAL A 83 -4.06 16.82 17.26
C VAL A 83 -4.76 16.28 18.49
N GLY A 84 -4.21 16.55 19.68
CA GLY A 84 -4.81 16.22 20.97
C GLY A 84 -3.79 15.81 22.00
#